data_AF-A0A7J2VT23-F1
#
_entry.id   AF-A0A7J2VT23-F1
#
_cell.length_a   1.000
_cell.length_b   1.000
_cell.length_c   1.000
_cell.angle_alpha   90.00
_cell.angle_beta   90.00
_cell.angle_gamma   90.00
#
_symmetry.space_group_name_H-M   'P 1'
#
loop_
_entity.id
_entity.type
_entity.pdbx_description
1 polymer ?
#
loop_
_entity_poly.entity_id
_entity_poly.type
_entity_poly.pdbx_seq_one_letter_code
_entity_poly.pdbx_strand_id
1 'polypeptide(L)'
;MASEFFLLASLVLIGIAFFSIFQIYTSIQSSQTKESEVRTDAEIIASLIYKISKDPSSYLHYCLNLPLSNITIKNGLLRYESRNYGFILLVPREVENSELIETTKVCFIKKDSKVVLSKEKEVGCNFNGICEAEECKSNCPDCYGPNSICLNDGFCNINIGENCKNSADCSCNAFGLNYVCCPENPSSNKYGCLYLPDKKKKGQECYCDEECGSNLKCNPVDSSFTAYKKACCEEGKSWNGSECIEGQINYCPSDTPCKRGWPAHEGELLYINEPNFACDLFEICHPTTQKIVEESYKCCINECNGDCHSYCKEALKYSGYNNDKSNEKLKYCMGLYITSGFGPARRWMFGYDLAEVCCAGIDYCLEAGGKPDYLGKCLPLVEGTPLDKLPCKGKVSIYPVGWKSDSNIEENSCYFSDLPAHVNYGILKTGVCVDYSVAVTTALRAAGYKKDEVFTALGEGHGYNIVKFPGQNKYVIIDTTGNNGANWRPGQDPTNWYPHCEYYKCMNDNGYFNCPPKSEVWGC
;
A
#
# COMPACT_ATOMS: atom_id res chain seq x y z
N MET A 1 -47.18 60.53 50.62
CA MET A 1 -46.60 61.35 49.53
C MET A 1 -45.11 61.63 49.72
N ALA A 2 -44.64 62.42 50.70
CA ALA A 2 -43.19 62.69 50.83
C ALA A 2 -42.36 61.45 51.20
N SER A 3 -42.83 60.62 52.14
CA SER A 3 -42.13 59.40 52.59
C SER A 3 -42.01 58.33 51.49
N GLU A 4 -43.05 58.15 50.68
CA GLU A 4 -43.07 57.19 49.56
C GLU A 4 -42.12 57.63 48.43
N PHE A 5 -42.00 58.94 48.21
CA PHE A 5 -41.04 59.50 47.25
C PHE A 5 -39.59 59.28 47.68
N PHE A 6 -39.27 59.47 48.97
CA PHE A 6 -37.95 59.15 49.51
C PHE A 6 -37.62 57.66 49.41
N LEU A 7 -38.60 56.80 49.69
CA LEU A 7 -38.41 55.35 49.60
C LEU A 7 -38.13 54.90 48.14
N LEU A 8 -38.88 55.45 47.19
CA LEU A 8 -38.68 55.18 45.77
C LEU A 8 -37.33 55.72 45.27
N ALA A 9 -36.95 56.95 45.65
CA ALA A 9 -35.67 57.53 45.30
C ALA A 9 -34.49 56.73 45.88
N SER A 10 -34.60 56.25 47.12
CA SER A 10 -33.59 55.38 47.75
C SER A 10 -33.47 54.04 47.02
N LEU A 11 -34.58 53.41 46.62
CA LEU A 11 -34.55 52.15 45.85
C LEU A 11 -33.89 52.34 44.48
N VAL A 12 -34.16 53.44 43.79
CA VAL A 12 -33.53 53.77 42.51
C VAL A 12 -32.02 54.00 42.68
N LEU A 13 -31.60 54.73 43.72
CA LEU A 13 -30.18 54.96 44.00
C LEU A 13 -29.44 53.66 44.35
N ILE A 14 -30.06 52.76 45.13
CA ILE A 14 -29.51 51.44 45.43
C ILE A 14 -29.39 50.61 44.14
N GLY A 15 -30.40 50.64 43.27
CA GLY A 15 -30.37 49.97 41.97
C GLY A 15 -29.23 50.46 41.07
N ILE A 16 -29.01 51.78 41.00
CA ILE A 16 -27.92 52.39 40.22
C ILE A 16 -26.56 51.99 40.79
N ALA A 17 -26.40 51.99 42.12
CA ALA A 17 -25.17 51.58 42.78
C ALA A 17 -24.85 50.10 42.52
N PHE A 18 -25.85 49.22 42.63
CA PHE A 18 -25.70 47.80 42.34
C PHE A 18 -25.33 47.56 40.87
N PHE A 19 -25.98 48.24 39.93
CA PHE A 19 -25.68 48.13 38.51
C PHE A 19 -24.25 48.61 38.19
N SER A 20 -23.81 49.71 38.80
CA SER A 20 -22.45 50.23 38.65
C SER A 20 -21.39 49.25 39.17
N ILE A 21 -21.62 48.65 40.33
CA ILE A 21 -20.72 47.63 40.90
C ILE A 21 -20.68 46.38 40.00
N PHE A 22 -21.83 45.95 39.49
CA PHE A 22 -21.90 44.82 38.57
C PHE A 22 -21.18 45.08 37.25
N GLN A 23 -21.29 46.29 36.69
CA GLN A 23 -20.54 46.70 35.50
C GLN A 23 -19.03 46.71 35.73
N ILE A 24 -18.58 47.21 36.89
CA ILE A 24 -17.15 47.19 37.26
C ILE A 24 -16.66 45.74 37.38
N TYR A 25 -17.42 44.89 38.08
CA TYR A 25 -17.07 43.48 38.26
C TYR A 25 -16.96 42.74 36.91
N THR A 26 -17.95 42.90 36.03
CA THR A 26 -17.95 42.27 34.70
C THR A 26 -16.81 42.79 33.81
N SER A 27 -16.48 44.08 33.88
CA SER A 27 -15.32 44.65 33.18
C SER A 27 -14.00 44.06 33.67
N ILE A 28 -13.84 43.88 34.98
CA ILE A 28 -12.63 43.26 35.58
C ILE A 28 -12.52 41.81 35.13
N GLN A 29 -13.60 41.03 35.21
CA GLN A 29 -13.61 39.64 34.76
C GLN A 29 -13.28 39.54 33.26
N SER A 30 -13.85 40.40 32.41
CA SER A 30 -13.54 40.41 30.97
C SER A 30 -12.06 40.73 30.69
N SER A 31 -11.45 41.65 31.45
CA SER A 31 -10.02 41.94 31.34
C SER A 31 -9.17 40.74 31.73
N GLN A 32 -9.51 40.06 32.84
CA GLN A 32 -8.81 38.85 33.31
C GLN A 32 -8.91 37.71 32.29
N THR A 33 -10.07 37.51 31.68
CA THR A 33 -10.26 36.51 30.62
C THR A 33 -9.38 36.81 29.41
N LYS A 34 -9.35 38.06 28.94
CA LYS A 34 -8.50 38.46 27.79
C LYS A 34 -7.00 38.31 28.07
N GLU A 35 -6.56 38.62 29.28
CA GLU A 35 -5.18 38.41 29.70
C GLU A 35 -4.82 36.91 29.70
N SER A 36 -5.73 36.07 30.20
CA SER A 36 -5.57 34.61 30.19
C SER A 36 -5.53 34.04 28.77
N GLU A 37 -6.35 34.53 27.84
CA GLU A 37 -6.30 34.12 26.42
C GLU A 37 -4.91 34.37 25.81
N VAL A 38 -4.39 35.61 25.97
CA VAL A 38 -3.08 35.98 25.42
C VAL A 38 -1.95 35.18 26.08
N ARG A 39 -2.09 34.86 27.36
CA ARG A 39 -1.14 33.96 28.05
C ARG A 39 -1.16 32.55 27.48
N THR A 40 -2.35 31.99 27.24
CA THR A 40 -2.50 30.67 26.64
C THR A 40 -1.87 30.61 25.26
N ASP A 41 -2.04 31.63 24.42
CA ASP A 41 -1.37 31.71 23.11
C ASP A 41 0.16 31.65 23.24
N ALA A 42 0.73 32.41 24.18
CA ALA A 42 2.16 32.39 24.45
C ALA A 42 2.64 30.99 24.91
N GLU A 43 1.88 30.35 25.79
CA GLU A 43 2.18 29.00 26.30
C GLU A 43 2.09 27.93 25.19
N ILE A 44 1.13 28.05 24.26
CA ILE A 44 1.02 27.18 23.09
C ILE A 44 2.28 27.30 22.22
N ILE A 45 2.72 28.52 21.91
CA ILE A 45 3.92 28.76 21.10
C ILE A 45 5.15 28.16 21.79
N ALA A 46 5.36 28.43 23.08
CA ALA A 46 6.49 27.89 23.84
C ALA A 46 6.46 26.34 23.90
N SER A 47 5.29 25.76 24.11
CA SER A 47 5.10 24.30 24.13
C SER A 47 5.40 23.66 22.78
N LEU A 48 4.95 24.28 21.68
CA LEU A 48 5.24 23.81 20.33
C LEU A 48 6.73 23.88 20.04
N ILE A 49 7.40 24.99 20.36
CA ILE A 49 8.85 25.11 20.19
C ILE A 49 9.59 23.97 20.92
N TYR A 50 9.20 23.68 22.16
CA TYR A 50 9.80 22.59 22.93
C TYR A 50 9.59 21.22 22.28
N LYS A 51 8.35 20.93 21.84
CA LYS A 51 8.04 19.66 21.15
C LYS A 51 8.85 19.51 19.86
N ILE A 52 8.90 20.58 19.07
CA ILE A 52 9.64 20.61 17.79
C ILE A 52 11.14 20.40 18.03
N SER A 53 11.73 21.06 19.04
CA SER A 53 13.17 20.91 19.31
C SER A 53 13.55 19.49 19.76
N LYS A 54 12.61 18.73 20.36
CA LYS A 54 12.81 17.35 20.80
C LYS A 54 12.39 16.27 19.81
N ASP A 55 11.76 16.64 18.71
CA ASP A 55 11.36 15.70 17.67
C ASP A 55 12.59 14.95 17.10
N PRO A 56 12.52 13.65 16.77
CA PRO A 56 13.67 12.94 16.20
C PRO A 56 13.95 13.28 14.72
N SER A 57 13.02 13.92 14.01
CA SER A 57 13.17 14.24 12.59
C SER A 57 14.26 15.28 12.37
N SER A 58 15.10 15.08 11.35
CA SER A 58 16.11 16.07 10.92
C SER A 58 15.47 17.32 10.32
N TYR A 59 14.21 17.25 9.92
CA TYR A 59 13.44 18.36 9.40
C TYR A 59 12.01 18.34 9.93
N LEU A 60 11.46 19.50 10.28
CA LEU A 60 10.05 19.66 10.63
C LEU A 60 9.57 21.09 10.29
N HIS A 61 8.42 21.21 9.64
CA HIS A 61 7.75 22.49 9.39
C HIS A 61 6.33 22.47 9.92
N TYR A 62 5.98 23.44 10.75
CA TYR A 62 4.65 23.58 11.30
C TYR A 62 4.27 25.05 11.35
N CYS A 63 3.04 25.42 10.96
CA CYS A 63 2.58 26.80 11.07
C CYS A 63 1.32 26.88 11.94
N LEU A 64 1.27 27.91 12.79
CA LEU A 64 0.14 28.22 13.67
C LEU A 64 -0.43 29.58 13.29
N ASN A 65 -1.76 29.64 13.14
CA ASN A 65 -2.47 30.91 13.02
C ASN A 65 -2.69 31.49 14.42
N LEU A 66 -2.44 32.79 14.57
CA LEU A 66 -2.51 33.51 15.83
C LEU A 66 -3.28 34.82 15.65
N PRO A 67 -3.84 35.38 16.73
CA PRO A 67 -4.21 36.79 16.75
C PRO A 67 -3.01 37.68 16.40
N LEU A 68 -3.30 38.88 15.88
CA LEU A 68 -2.25 39.86 15.54
C LEU A 68 -1.33 40.09 16.76
N SER A 69 -0.05 39.78 16.59
CA SER A 69 0.91 39.72 17.69
C SER A 69 2.34 40.07 17.25
N ASN A 70 3.15 40.47 18.22
CA ASN A 70 4.60 40.58 18.10
C ASN A 70 5.25 39.43 18.85
N ILE A 71 6.14 38.71 18.18
CA ILE A 71 6.87 37.57 18.73
C ILE A 71 8.37 37.87 18.63
N THR A 72 9.07 37.81 19.74
CA THR A 72 10.53 38.00 19.77
C THR A 72 11.19 36.88 20.54
N ILE A 73 12.15 36.18 19.92
CA ILE A 73 13.03 35.24 20.61
C ILE A 73 14.42 35.85 20.72
N LYS A 74 14.90 36.00 21.95
CA LYS A 74 16.27 36.44 22.23
C LYS A 74 16.86 35.60 23.35
N ASN A 75 17.97 34.91 23.07
CA ASN A 75 18.76 34.16 24.07
C ASN A 75 17.94 33.15 24.90
N GLY A 76 17.05 32.38 24.26
CA GLY A 76 16.20 31.40 24.93
C GLY A 76 14.99 31.99 25.68
N LEU A 77 14.69 33.28 25.47
CA LEU A 77 13.49 33.94 25.98
C LEU A 77 12.55 34.26 24.82
N LEU A 78 11.32 33.75 24.91
CA LEU A 78 10.22 34.09 24.02
C LEU A 78 9.41 35.22 24.66
N ARG A 79 9.35 36.37 24.00
CA ARG A 79 8.44 37.47 24.32
C ARG A 79 7.29 37.45 23.32
N TYR A 80 6.07 37.31 23.82
CA TYR A 80 4.84 37.35 23.03
C TYR A 80 4.01 38.55 23.47
N GLU A 81 3.63 39.40 22.53
CA GLU A 81 2.79 40.57 22.79
C GLU A 81 1.61 40.58 21.84
N SER A 82 0.41 40.67 22.37
CA SER A 82 -0.79 40.83 21.56
C SER A 82 -1.75 41.76 22.26
N ARG A 83 -2.44 42.60 21.48
CA ARG A 83 -3.31 43.66 21.99
C ARG A 83 -2.50 44.60 22.92
N ASN A 84 -2.74 44.53 24.23
CA ASN A 84 -2.07 45.32 25.28
C ASN A 84 -1.40 44.45 26.36
N TYR A 85 -1.29 43.14 26.14
CA TYR A 85 -0.71 42.20 27.10
C TYR A 85 0.56 41.60 26.53
N GLY A 86 1.56 41.39 27.39
CA GLY A 86 2.85 40.84 27.02
C GLY A 86 3.33 39.80 28.03
N PHE A 87 3.83 38.68 27.53
CA PHE A 87 4.33 37.57 28.34
C PHE A 87 5.74 37.17 27.92
N ILE A 88 6.53 36.71 28.89
CA ILE A 88 7.88 36.17 28.66
C ILE A 88 7.91 34.73 29.15
N LEU A 89 8.34 33.83 28.26
CA LEU A 89 8.45 32.40 28.52
C LEU A 89 9.85 31.90 28.15
N LEU A 90 10.25 30.80 28.79
CA LEU A 90 11.51 30.11 28.48
C LEU A 90 11.30 29.19 27.28
N VAL A 91 12.25 29.24 26.35
CA VAL A 91 12.33 28.31 25.21
C VAL A 91 13.73 27.67 25.15
N PRO A 92 13.88 26.50 24.51
CA PRO A 92 15.17 25.85 24.36
C PRO A 92 16.24 26.76 23.72
N ARG A 93 17.52 26.56 24.08
CA ARG A 93 18.63 27.42 23.61
C ARG A 93 19.01 27.18 22.16
N GLU A 94 18.62 26.03 21.61
CA GLU A 94 18.78 25.65 20.21
C GLU A 94 17.87 26.42 19.24
N VAL A 95 16.98 27.27 19.76
CA VAL A 95 16.08 28.12 18.97
C VAL A 95 16.80 29.42 18.62
N GLU A 96 16.83 29.76 17.33
CA GLU A 96 17.50 30.97 16.86
C GLU A 96 16.74 32.24 17.23
N ASN A 97 17.50 33.33 17.39
CA ASN A 97 16.93 34.63 17.64
C ASN A 97 16.06 35.04 16.44
N SER A 98 14.84 35.49 16.71
CA SER A 98 13.86 35.84 15.68
C SER A 98 12.97 36.99 16.15
N GLU A 99 12.49 37.78 15.20
CA GLU A 99 11.62 38.93 15.47
C GLU A 99 10.52 39.00 14.42
N LEU A 100 9.30 38.67 14.84
CA LEU A 100 8.10 38.67 14.02
C LEU A 100 7.17 39.78 14.52
N ILE A 101 7.19 40.92 13.84
CA ILE A 101 6.35 42.09 14.15
C ILE A 101 5.01 42.00 13.41
N GLU A 102 3.91 42.31 14.06
CA GLU A 102 2.55 42.36 13.48
C GLU A 102 2.22 41.12 12.66
N THR A 103 2.39 39.94 13.25
CA THR A 103 2.12 38.67 12.59
C THR A 103 0.80 38.04 13.04
N THR A 104 0.08 37.43 12.10
CA THR A 104 -1.10 36.59 12.35
C THR A 104 -0.82 35.11 12.10
N LYS A 105 0.42 34.78 11.72
CA LYS A 105 0.88 33.43 11.44
C LYS A 105 2.33 33.28 11.86
N VAL A 106 2.65 32.18 12.51
CA VAL A 106 4.04 31.83 12.85
C VAL A 106 4.34 30.45 12.30
N CYS A 107 5.43 30.34 11.57
CA CYS A 107 5.93 29.06 11.08
C CYS A 107 7.21 28.69 11.84
N PHE A 108 7.24 27.46 12.33
CA PHE A 108 8.36 26.84 13.04
C PHE A 108 9.07 25.92 12.07
N ILE A 109 10.36 26.17 11.84
CA ILE A 109 11.18 25.40 10.90
C ILE A 109 12.34 24.80 11.67
N LYS A 110 12.41 23.48 11.69
CA LYS A 110 13.56 22.73 12.23
C LYS A 110 14.43 22.24 11.08
N LYS A 111 15.74 22.51 11.17
CA LYS A 111 16.78 21.93 10.30
C LYS A 111 17.88 21.38 11.20
N ASP A 112 18.05 20.07 11.18
CA ASP A 112 18.90 19.30 12.09
C ASP A 112 18.61 19.60 13.56
N SER A 113 19.50 20.30 14.26
CA SER A 113 19.34 20.68 15.67
C SER A 113 18.81 22.09 15.88
N LYS A 114 18.60 22.87 14.82
CA LYS A 114 18.25 24.29 14.89
C LYS A 114 16.77 24.52 14.62
N VAL A 115 16.13 25.41 15.39
CA VAL A 115 14.73 25.82 15.21
C VAL A 115 14.65 27.32 14.92
N VAL A 116 13.92 27.71 13.88
CA VAL A 116 13.73 29.10 13.44
C VAL A 116 12.23 29.41 13.37
N LEU A 117 11.84 30.63 13.73
CA LEU A 117 10.48 31.15 13.54
C LEU A 117 10.45 32.15 12.37
N SER A 118 9.46 32.04 11.49
CA SER A 118 9.29 32.91 10.31
C SER A 118 7.82 33.35 10.10
N LYS A 119 7.61 34.44 9.34
CA LYS A 119 6.28 35.00 8.99
C LYS A 119 5.61 34.30 7.79
N GLU A 120 6.36 33.78 6.80
CA GLU A 120 5.79 33.19 5.58
C GLU A 120 6.75 32.27 4.79
N LYS A 121 6.18 31.40 3.92
CA LYS A 121 6.86 30.39 3.05
C LYS A 121 8.02 31.05 2.29
N GLU A 122 9.26 30.59 2.48
CA GLU A 122 10.27 30.76 1.43
C GLU A 122 9.78 30.02 0.18
N VAL A 123 9.51 30.77 -0.89
CA VAL A 123 9.12 30.23 -2.19
C VAL A 123 10.32 29.48 -2.76
N GLY A 124 10.17 28.17 -2.86
CA GLY A 124 11.15 27.23 -3.41
C GLY A 124 10.91 25.85 -2.80
N CYS A 125 10.67 25.83 -1.48
CA CYS A 125 10.28 24.66 -0.74
C CYS A 125 9.42 25.04 0.42
N ASN A 126 8.22 24.51 0.41
CA ASN A 126 7.21 24.91 1.33
C ASN A 126 7.03 23.93 2.49
N PHE A 127 7.64 22.75 2.34
CA PHE A 127 7.82 21.74 3.36
C PHE A 127 6.51 21.25 3.99
N ASN A 128 5.41 21.32 3.24
CA ASN A 128 4.10 20.83 3.65
C ASN A 128 3.93 19.33 3.42
N GLY A 129 4.96 18.63 2.94
CA GLY A 129 4.91 17.22 2.58
C GLY A 129 4.15 16.95 1.27
N ILE A 130 3.81 17.98 0.51
CA ILE A 130 3.14 17.88 -0.79
C ILE A 130 4.04 18.54 -1.82
N CYS A 131 4.60 17.75 -2.73
CA CYS A 131 5.38 18.28 -3.83
C CYS A 131 4.48 19.08 -4.80
N GLU A 132 4.70 20.39 -4.88
CA GLU A 132 4.04 21.31 -5.79
C GLU A 132 4.91 21.58 -7.03
N ALA A 133 4.32 21.96 -8.17
CA ALA A 133 5.03 22.11 -9.44
C ALA A 133 6.21 23.11 -9.41
N GLU A 134 6.12 24.15 -8.59
CA GLU A 134 7.23 25.11 -8.45
C GLU A 134 8.38 24.58 -7.59
N GLU A 135 8.15 23.51 -6.82
CA GLU A 135 9.16 22.89 -5.95
C GLU A 135 10.04 21.91 -6.72
N CYS A 136 9.55 21.36 -7.83
CA CYS A 136 10.25 20.45 -8.73
C CYS A 136 11.54 21.04 -9.32
N LYS A 137 11.60 22.36 -9.47
CA LYS A 137 12.77 23.10 -9.98
C LYS A 137 13.88 23.29 -8.94
N SER A 138 13.69 22.79 -7.71
CA SER A 138 14.65 22.89 -6.62
C SER A 138 14.86 21.54 -5.92
N ASN A 139 15.91 21.41 -5.11
CA ASN A 139 16.18 20.18 -4.36
C ASN A 139 15.28 20.08 -3.13
N CYS A 140 13.98 19.98 -3.37
CA CYS A 140 12.99 20.08 -2.33
C CYS A 140 12.72 18.75 -1.62
N PRO A 141 12.87 18.67 -0.28
CA PRO A 141 12.54 17.45 0.45
C PRO A 141 11.09 16.98 0.35
N ASP A 142 10.13 17.87 0.03
CA ASP A 142 8.74 17.48 -0.26
C ASP A 142 8.62 16.64 -1.53
N CYS A 143 9.55 16.85 -2.46
CA CYS A 143 9.63 16.15 -3.73
C CYS A 143 10.66 15.01 -3.59
N TYR A 144 10.17 13.80 -3.33
CA TYR A 144 11.02 12.61 -3.27
C TYR A 144 10.48 11.50 -4.17
N GLY A 145 11.39 10.80 -4.84
CA GLY A 145 11.08 9.78 -5.84
C GLY A 145 10.58 10.39 -7.15
N PRO A 146 10.23 9.56 -8.15
CA PRO A 146 9.52 10.05 -9.32
C PRO A 146 8.14 10.59 -8.90
N ASN A 147 8.03 11.90 -8.68
CA ASN A 147 6.77 12.55 -8.40
C ASN A 147 6.10 12.97 -9.71
N SER A 148 4.87 12.53 -9.96
CA SER A 148 4.16 12.78 -11.22
C SER A 148 4.01 14.26 -11.57
N ILE A 149 4.07 15.17 -10.58
CA ILE A 149 3.98 16.62 -10.80
C ILE A 149 5.29 17.19 -11.37
N CYS A 150 6.43 16.54 -11.09
CA CYS A 150 7.74 16.96 -11.58
C CYS A 150 8.10 16.31 -12.92
N LEU A 151 7.58 15.12 -13.22
CA LEU A 151 7.88 14.44 -14.47
C LEU A 151 7.38 15.24 -15.68
N ASN A 152 8.29 15.57 -16.60
CA ASN A 152 8.00 16.31 -17.84
C ASN A 152 7.58 17.78 -17.58
N ASP A 153 8.08 18.39 -16.51
CA ASP A 153 7.86 19.81 -16.18
C ASP A 153 8.81 20.76 -16.94
N GLY A 154 9.70 20.20 -17.77
CA GLY A 154 10.72 20.93 -18.52
C GLY A 154 12.06 21.04 -17.79
N PHE A 155 12.20 20.45 -16.61
CA PHE A 155 13.40 20.52 -15.78
C PHE A 155 13.80 19.15 -15.21
N CYS A 156 14.90 18.57 -15.71
CA CYS A 156 15.41 17.30 -15.20
C CYS A 156 16.05 17.44 -13.80
N ASN A 157 15.31 17.05 -12.76
CA ASN A 157 15.81 17.10 -11.38
C ASN A 157 16.24 15.72 -10.87
N ILE A 158 17.53 15.41 -11.04
CA ILE A 158 18.11 14.14 -10.58
C ILE A 158 18.07 13.93 -9.06
N ASN A 159 17.98 15.00 -8.26
CA ASN A 159 18.06 14.89 -6.79
C ASN A 159 16.74 14.42 -6.19
N ILE A 160 15.63 14.59 -6.91
CA ILE A 160 14.33 14.07 -6.51
C ILE A 160 14.08 12.68 -7.11
N GLY A 161 14.97 12.16 -7.98
CA GLY A 161 14.88 10.81 -8.54
C GLY A 161 14.45 10.74 -10.00
N GLU A 162 14.46 11.86 -10.71
CA GLU A 162 14.24 11.87 -12.16
C GLU A 162 15.44 11.29 -12.92
N ASN A 163 15.13 10.59 -14.00
CA ASN A 163 16.08 10.01 -14.93
C ASN A 163 15.40 9.82 -16.30
N CYS A 164 16.17 9.41 -17.28
CA CYS A 164 15.70 9.24 -18.66
C CYS A 164 14.53 8.26 -18.84
N LYS A 165 14.24 7.38 -17.86
CA LYS A 165 13.18 6.36 -17.94
C LYS A 165 11.84 6.90 -17.45
N ASN A 166 11.86 7.81 -16.48
CA ASN A 166 10.65 8.35 -15.86
C ASN A 166 10.34 9.80 -16.27
N SER A 167 11.32 10.56 -16.76
CA SER A 167 11.14 11.95 -17.21
C SER A 167 11.77 12.18 -18.59
N ALA A 168 10.98 12.71 -19.53
CA ALA A 168 11.47 13.12 -20.84
C ALA A 168 12.44 14.30 -20.76
N ASP A 169 12.40 15.08 -19.67
CA ASP A 169 13.32 16.20 -19.43
C ASP A 169 14.75 15.70 -19.25
N CYS A 170 14.93 14.47 -18.79
CA CYS A 170 16.21 13.80 -18.60
C CYS A 170 16.66 13.03 -19.86
N SER A 171 16.24 13.46 -21.05
CA SER A 171 16.49 12.75 -22.30
C SER A 171 17.98 12.54 -22.60
N CYS A 172 18.32 11.30 -22.97
CA CYS A 172 19.68 10.95 -23.37
C CYS A 172 20.10 11.54 -24.72
N ASN A 173 19.16 12.06 -25.51
CA ASN A 173 19.44 12.69 -26.80
C ASN A 173 20.40 13.89 -26.67
N ALA A 174 20.40 14.57 -25.52
CA ALA A 174 21.29 15.69 -25.25
C ALA A 174 22.78 15.29 -25.22
N PHE A 175 23.11 14.02 -25.00
CA PHE A 175 24.49 13.52 -24.94
C PHE A 175 24.99 12.94 -26.27
N GLY A 176 24.10 12.76 -27.26
CA GLY A 176 24.41 12.26 -28.60
C GLY A 176 23.74 10.93 -28.95
N LEU A 177 23.82 10.54 -30.23
CA LEU A 177 23.09 9.39 -30.79
C LEU A 177 23.50 8.02 -30.23
N ASN A 178 24.69 7.94 -29.62
CA ASN A 178 25.22 6.69 -29.03
C ASN A 178 24.86 6.53 -27.55
N TYR A 179 24.01 7.41 -26.99
CA TYR A 179 23.53 7.26 -25.63
C TYR A 179 22.15 6.61 -25.60
N VAL A 180 21.99 5.62 -24.73
CA VAL A 180 20.71 4.93 -24.50
C VAL A 180 20.25 5.14 -23.06
N CYS A 181 18.94 5.13 -22.85
CA CYS A 181 18.40 5.24 -21.49
C CYS A 181 18.49 3.90 -20.77
N CYS A 182 19.28 3.84 -19.69
CA CYS A 182 19.50 2.63 -18.91
C CYS A 182 19.91 2.94 -17.46
N PRO A 183 19.03 3.53 -16.62
CA PRO A 183 19.41 3.94 -15.26
C PRO A 183 19.86 2.78 -14.35
N GLU A 184 19.47 1.56 -14.69
CA GLU A 184 19.81 0.33 -13.95
C GLU A 184 21.27 -0.12 -14.19
N ASN A 185 21.93 0.37 -15.24
CA ASN A 185 23.30 0.02 -15.55
C ASN A 185 24.28 0.85 -14.67
N PRO A 186 25.21 0.22 -13.94
CA PRO A 186 26.17 0.93 -13.08
C PRO A 186 27.09 1.92 -13.80
N SER A 187 27.24 1.78 -15.13
CA SER A 187 28.06 2.67 -15.97
C SER A 187 27.29 3.87 -16.52
N SER A 188 25.99 3.97 -16.23
CA SER A 188 25.18 5.11 -16.64
C SER A 188 25.58 6.38 -15.91
N ASN A 189 25.45 7.52 -16.59
CA ASN A 189 25.65 8.82 -15.96
C ASN A 189 24.52 9.12 -14.96
N LYS A 190 24.63 10.24 -14.24
CA LYS A 190 23.64 10.68 -13.23
C LYS A 190 22.20 10.86 -13.74
N TYR A 191 21.99 10.92 -15.06
CA TYR A 191 20.67 11.04 -15.69
C TYR A 191 20.11 9.66 -16.13
N GLY A 192 20.85 8.59 -15.88
CA GLY A 192 20.53 7.24 -16.34
C GLY A 192 20.95 6.94 -17.78
N CYS A 193 21.76 7.79 -18.41
CA CYS A 193 22.16 7.61 -19.80
C CYS A 193 23.49 6.85 -19.91
N LEU A 194 23.47 5.76 -20.66
CA LEU A 194 24.60 4.88 -20.92
C LEU A 194 25.19 5.15 -22.30
N TYR A 195 26.51 5.37 -22.38
CA TYR A 195 27.21 5.41 -23.67
C TYR A 195 27.36 3.98 -24.22
N LEU A 196 26.71 3.71 -25.35
CA LEU A 196 26.67 2.39 -25.98
C LEU A 196 26.77 2.53 -27.50
N PRO A 197 27.99 2.56 -28.07
CA PRO A 197 28.19 2.74 -29.52
C PRO A 197 27.69 1.56 -30.34
N ASP A 198 27.73 0.35 -29.77
CA ASP A 198 27.24 -0.88 -30.38
C ASP A 198 26.23 -1.55 -29.46
N LYS A 199 25.05 -1.89 -29.99
CA LYS A 199 24.04 -2.66 -29.25
C LYS A 199 24.57 -4.04 -28.89
N LYS A 200 24.19 -4.52 -27.70
CA LYS A 200 24.56 -5.83 -27.20
C LYS A 200 23.87 -6.95 -27.98
N LYS A 201 24.64 -7.98 -28.28
CA LYS A 201 24.24 -9.18 -29.01
C LYS A 201 23.65 -10.22 -28.06
N LYS A 202 23.06 -11.24 -28.67
CA LYS A 202 22.50 -12.41 -27.98
C LYS A 202 23.49 -13.00 -26.97
N GLY A 203 23.01 -13.30 -25.75
CA GLY A 203 23.79 -13.90 -24.67
C GLY A 203 24.79 -12.95 -23.98
N GLN A 204 24.79 -11.66 -24.30
CA GLN A 204 25.61 -10.68 -23.57
C GLN A 204 24.86 -10.14 -22.36
N GLU A 205 25.57 -9.91 -21.26
CA GLU A 205 25.03 -9.30 -20.03
C GLU A 205 24.37 -7.97 -20.33
N CYS A 206 23.18 -7.72 -19.77
CA CYS A 206 22.44 -6.47 -19.91
C CYS A 206 21.80 -6.07 -18.58
N TYR A 207 21.41 -4.81 -18.45
CA TYR A 207 20.69 -4.28 -17.31
C TYR A 207 19.28 -3.85 -17.71
N CYS A 208 19.14 -3.23 -18.89
CA CYS A 208 17.88 -2.81 -19.51
C CYS A 208 17.75 -3.26 -20.98
N ASP A 209 16.53 -3.19 -21.52
CA ASP A 209 16.20 -3.61 -22.90
C ASP A 209 16.92 -2.77 -23.96
N GLU A 210 17.12 -1.48 -23.68
CA GLU A 210 17.74 -0.52 -24.58
C GLU A 210 19.21 -0.83 -24.85
N GLU A 211 19.85 -1.70 -24.07
CA GLU A 211 21.19 -2.18 -24.39
C GLU A 211 21.20 -3.21 -25.52
N CYS A 212 20.10 -3.94 -25.71
CA CYS A 212 20.04 -5.08 -26.61
C CYS A 212 19.78 -4.67 -28.07
N GLY A 213 20.30 -5.47 -29.00
CA GLY A 213 20.07 -5.30 -30.44
C GLY A 213 18.61 -5.51 -30.83
N SER A 214 18.30 -5.21 -32.09
CA SER A 214 16.94 -5.39 -32.64
C SER A 214 16.41 -6.80 -32.39
N ASN A 215 15.16 -6.90 -31.92
CA ASN A 215 14.45 -8.13 -31.56
C ASN A 215 14.97 -8.88 -30.32
N LEU A 216 15.82 -8.25 -29.50
CA LEU A 216 16.27 -8.80 -28.24
C LEU A 216 15.80 -7.94 -27.06
N LYS A 217 15.60 -8.59 -25.93
CA LYS A 217 15.16 -8.05 -24.65
C LYS A 217 16.12 -8.46 -23.55
N CYS A 218 16.20 -7.65 -22.50
CA CYS A 218 17.08 -7.94 -21.38
C CYS A 218 16.40 -8.89 -20.40
N ASN A 219 16.56 -10.19 -20.64
CA ASN A 219 15.82 -11.23 -19.94
C ASN A 219 16.66 -11.84 -18.81
N PRO A 220 16.04 -12.39 -17.75
CA PRO A 220 16.74 -13.24 -16.78
C PRO A 220 17.44 -14.41 -17.48
N VAL A 221 18.61 -14.78 -16.96
CA VAL A 221 19.31 -16.01 -17.39
C VAL A 221 18.63 -17.25 -16.84
N ASP A 222 18.92 -18.42 -17.43
CA ASP A 222 18.47 -19.70 -16.89
C ASP A 222 19.16 -20.01 -15.56
N SER A 223 18.48 -20.74 -14.69
CA SER A 223 19.02 -21.19 -13.40
C SER A 223 20.36 -21.95 -13.50
N SER A 224 20.66 -22.58 -14.63
CA SER A 224 21.93 -23.27 -14.89
C SER A 224 23.12 -22.32 -15.14
N PHE A 225 22.86 -21.03 -15.36
CA PHE A 225 23.86 -20.03 -15.71
C PHE A 225 24.05 -19.01 -14.57
N THR A 226 25.31 -18.78 -14.15
CA THR A 226 25.61 -18.03 -12.92
C THR A 226 26.54 -16.82 -13.09
N ALA A 227 27.06 -16.56 -14.30
CA ALA A 227 28.06 -15.50 -14.47
C ALA A 227 27.48 -14.08 -14.32
N TYR A 228 26.22 -13.89 -14.70
CA TYR A 228 25.47 -12.64 -14.58
C TYR A 228 23.97 -12.95 -14.54
N LYS A 229 23.16 -11.97 -14.11
CA LYS A 229 21.73 -12.19 -13.79
C LYS A 229 20.79 -12.05 -14.99
N LYS A 230 21.16 -11.28 -16.00
CA LYS A 230 20.34 -11.03 -17.19
C LYS A 230 21.20 -11.04 -18.45
N ALA A 231 20.62 -11.43 -19.58
CA ALA A 231 21.24 -11.39 -20.89
C ALA A 231 20.26 -10.98 -21.98
N CYS A 232 20.80 -10.44 -23.07
CA CYS A 232 20.03 -10.17 -24.27
C CYS A 232 19.57 -11.47 -24.93
N CYS A 233 18.26 -11.72 -24.94
CA CYS A 233 17.61 -12.87 -25.58
C CYS A 233 16.33 -12.43 -26.29
N GLU A 234 15.80 -13.26 -27.19
CA GLU A 234 14.46 -13.04 -27.73
C GLU A 234 13.43 -12.98 -26.59
N GLU A 235 12.36 -12.20 -26.75
CA GLU A 235 11.31 -12.08 -25.74
C GLU A 235 10.76 -13.46 -25.32
N GLY A 236 10.65 -13.71 -24.01
CA GLY A 236 10.24 -15.01 -23.45
C GLY A 236 11.36 -16.03 -23.26
N LYS A 237 12.58 -15.77 -23.74
CA LYS A 237 13.72 -16.69 -23.65
C LYS A 237 14.76 -16.30 -22.60
N SER A 238 15.43 -17.30 -22.03
CA SER A 238 16.53 -17.14 -21.09
C SER A 238 17.83 -17.72 -21.61
N TRP A 239 18.95 -17.08 -21.28
CA TRP A 239 20.28 -17.55 -21.67
C TRP A 239 20.78 -18.64 -20.72
N ASN A 240 21.13 -19.82 -21.23
CA ASN A 240 21.66 -20.94 -20.42
C ASN A 240 23.19 -21.03 -20.40
N GLY A 241 23.89 -20.12 -21.07
CA GLY A 241 25.34 -20.15 -21.25
C GLY A 241 25.79 -20.45 -22.68
N SER A 242 24.93 -21.06 -23.50
CA SER A 242 25.22 -21.35 -24.90
C SER A 242 24.15 -20.86 -25.88
N GLU A 243 22.88 -20.87 -25.48
CA GLU A 243 21.77 -20.43 -26.31
C GLU A 243 20.64 -19.78 -25.49
N CYS A 244 19.73 -19.08 -26.18
CA CYS A 244 18.50 -18.61 -25.56
C CYS A 244 17.45 -19.70 -25.70
N ILE A 245 17.15 -20.35 -24.57
CA ILE A 245 16.11 -21.37 -24.42
C ILE A 245 14.81 -20.71 -23.96
N GLU A 246 13.67 -21.38 -24.10
CA GLU A 246 12.43 -20.91 -23.47
C GLU A 246 12.67 -20.72 -21.97
N GLY A 247 12.51 -19.49 -21.50
CA GLY A 247 12.98 -19.09 -20.18
C GLY A 247 12.10 -19.66 -19.07
N GLN A 248 12.72 -19.88 -17.90
CA GLN A 248 11.97 -19.77 -16.66
C GLN A 248 11.49 -18.32 -16.56
N ILE A 249 10.23 -18.09 -16.92
CA ILE A 249 9.59 -16.78 -16.84
C ILE A 249 9.66 -16.35 -15.37
N ASN A 250 10.27 -15.21 -15.10
CA ASN A 250 10.13 -14.56 -13.79
C ASN A 250 8.74 -13.92 -13.76
N TYR A 251 7.79 -14.59 -13.12
CA TYR A 251 6.36 -14.25 -13.14
C TYR A 251 6.04 -13.17 -12.09
N CYS A 252 6.88 -12.15 -11.95
CA CYS A 252 6.63 -10.98 -11.11
C CYS A 252 6.17 -9.85 -12.03
N PRO A 253 4.87 -9.48 -12.05
CA PRO A 253 4.34 -8.46 -12.94
C PRO A 253 5.09 -7.13 -12.82
N SER A 254 5.37 -6.49 -13.95
CA SER A 254 6.04 -5.18 -13.97
C SER A 254 5.16 -4.08 -13.35
N ASP A 255 3.83 -4.26 -13.39
CA ASP A 255 2.83 -3.34 -12.85
C ASP A 255 2.52 -3.55 -11.37
N THR A 256 3.28 -4.39 -10.65
CA THR A 256 3.12 -4.56 -9.20
C THR A 256 3.98 -3.59 -8.39
N PRO A 257 3.41 -2.96 -7.34
CA PRO A 257 4.19 -2.24 -6.36
C PRO A 257 4.96 -3.19 -5.41
N CYS A 258 4.55 -4.46 -5.34
CA CYS A 258 5.05 -5.41 -4.34
C CYS A 258 6.41 -5.96 -4.72
N LYS A 259 7.47 -5.37 -4.16
CA LYS A 259 8.85 -5.83 -4.35
C LYS A 259 9.31 -6.70 -3.20
N ARG A 260 8.77 -6.47 -2.00
CA ARG A 260 8.96 -7.30 -0.81
C ARG A 260 7.60 -7.74 -0.28
N GLY A 261 7.53 -9.00 0.14
CA GLY A 261 6.35 -9.56 0.81
C GLY A 261 6.41 -9.33 2.31
N TRP A 262 5.53 -10.01 3.04
CA TRP A 262 5.52 -9.94 4.49
C TRP A 262 6.91 -10.28 5.08
N PRO A 263 7.36 -9.59 6.14
CA PRO A 263 6.71 -8.51 6.90
C PRO A 263 7.19 -7.11 6.47
N ALA A 264 7.27 -6.82 5.16
CA ALA A 264 7.83 -5.56 4.68
C ALA A 264 6.88 -4.36 4.80
N HIS A 265 5.58 -4.60 5.00
CA HIS A 265 4.55 -3.57 5.16
C HIS A 265 4.49 -2.62 3.95
N GLU A 266 4.55 -3.19 2.74
CA GLU A 266 4.52 -2.46 1.47
C GLU A 266 3.12 -2.41 0.83
N GLY A 267 2.89 -1.40 0.00
CA GLY A 267 1.64 -1.23 -0.73
C GLY A 267 0.56 -0.49 0.07
N GLU A 268 -0.62 -0.39 -0.51
CA GLU A 268 -1.76 0.27 0.13
C GLU A 268 -2.26 -0.52 1.35
N LEU A 269 -2.72 0.17 2.40
CA LEU A 269 -3.35 -0.46 3.55
C LEU A 269 -4.79 -0.85 3.21
N LEU A 270 -5.05 -2.15 3.15
CA LEU A 270 -6.35 -2.75 2.86
C LEU A 270 -7.08 -3.13 4.14
N TYR A 271 -8.40 -3.25 4.03
CA TYR A 271 -9.29 -3.69 5.11
C TYR A 271 -10.27 -4.70 4.52
N ILE A 272 -9.97 -5.99 4.74
CA ILE A 272 -10.88 -7.09 4.43
C ILE A 272 -11.59 -7.50 5.73
N ASN A 273 -10.92 -8.27 6.57
CA ASN A 273 -11.34 -8.57 7.95
C ASN A 273 -10.56 -7.74 8.96
N GLU A 274 -9.31 -7.41 8.63
CA GLU A 274 -8.41 -6.57 9.41
C GLU A 274 -7.64 -5.59 8.52
N PRO A 275 -7.05 -4.51 9.10
CA PRO A 275 -6.08 -3.73 8.37
C PRO A 275 -4.85 -4.60 8.03
N ASN A 276 -4.45 -4.66 6.76
CA ASN A 276 -3.21 -5.33 6.32
C ASN A 276 -2.66 -4.66 5.05
N PHE A 277 -1.34 -4.68 4.87
CA PHE A 277 -0.68 -4.09 3.70
C PHE A 277 -0.86 -5.00 2.47
N ALA A 278 -1.21 -4.41 1.32
CA ALA A 278 -1.50 -5.16 0.10
C ALA A 278 -0.35 -6.11 -0.30
N CYS A 279 0.89 -5.69 -0.14
CA CYS A 279 2.03 -6.52 -0.52
C CYS A 279 2.38 -7.60 0.49
N ASP A 280 2.04 -7.40 1.77
CA ASP A 280 2.12 -8.44 2.80
C ASP A 280 1.04 -9.50 2.60
N LEU A 281 -0.14 -9.10 2.10
CA LEU A 281 -1.25 -10.01 1.85
C LEU A 281 -1.06 -10.82 0.55
N PHE A 282 -0.79 -10.15 -0.58
CA PHE A 282 -0.77 -10.80 -1.89
C PHE A 282 0.59 -11.38 -2.27
N GLU A 283 1.72 -10.80 -1.84
CA GLU A 283 3.07 -11.37 -2.02
C GLU A 283 3.37 -11.99 -3.40
N ILE A 284 2.97 -11.30 -4.48
CA ILE A 284 2.90 -11.93 -5.80
C ILE A 284 4.27 -12.38 -6.35
N CYS A 285 5.36 -11.78 -5.88
CA CYS A 285 6.73 -12.13 -6.28
C CYS A 285 7.39 -13.12 -5.30
N HIS A 286 6.65 -13.69 -4.35
CA HIS A 286 7.18 -14.64 -3.37
C HIS A 286 7.53 -15.99 -4.01
N PRO A 287 8.66 -16.64 -3.63
CA PRO A 287 9.11 -17.90 -4.25
C PRO A 287 8.07 -19.03 -4.22
N THR A 288 7.26 -19.12 -3.17
CA THR A 288 6.19 -20.13 -3.09
C THR A 288 5.13 -19.91 -4.18
N THR A 289 4.77 -18.64 -4.45
CA THR A 289 3.85 -18.27 -5.53
C THR A 289 4.44 -18.64 -6.89
N GLN A 290 5.73 -18.34 -7.09
CA GLN A 290 6.41 -18.62 -8.36
C GLN A 290 6.41 -20.12 -8.69
N LYS A 291 6.51 -21.02 -7.70
CA LYS A 291 6.38 -22.46 -7.91
C LYS A 291 5.02 -22.88 -8.47
N ILE A 292 3.93 -22.25 -8.01
CA ILE A 292 2.57 -22.50 -8.53
C ILE A 292 2.50 -22.11 -10.00
N VAL A 293 3.05 -20.92 -10.33
CA VAL A 293 3.04 -20.42 -11.71
C VAL A 293 3.91 -21.29 -12.62
N GLU A 294 5.11 -21.67 -12.18
CA GLU A 294 5.96 -22.59 -12.91
C GLU A 294 5.30 -23.96 -13.17
N GLU A 295 4.62 -24.52 -12.17
CA GLU A 295 3.86 -25.76 -12.34
C GLU A 295 2.78 -25.58 -13.41
N SER A 296 1.99 -24.51 -13.32
CA SER A 296 0.90 -24.25 -14.28
C SER A 296 1.43 -24.07 -15.71
N TYR A 297 2.55 -23.37 -15.88
CA TYR A 297 3.21 -23.21 -17.17
C TYR A 297 3.69 -24.54 -17.73
N LYS A 298 4.49 -25.29 -16.94
CA LYS A 298 5.04 -26.61 -17.31
C LYS A 298 3.92 -27.57 -17.73
N CYS A 299 2.83 -27.60 -16.97
CA CYS A 299 1.68 -28.45 -17.26
C CYS A 299 0.94 -28.04 -18.55
N CYS A 300 0.76 -26.75 -18.80
CA CYS A 300 0.14 -26.29 -20.04
C CYS A 300 1.02 -26.55 -21.28
N ILE A 301 2.33 -26.25 -21.21
CA ILE A 301 3.23 -26.46 -22.36
C ILE A 301 3.48 -27.94 -22.66
N ASN A 302 3.47 -28.81 -21.65
CA ASN A 302 3.62 -30.26 -21.81
C ASN A 302 2.28 -30.98 -22.04
N GLU A 303 1.24 -30.24 -22.40
CA GLU A 303 -0.09 -30.79 -22.71
C GLU A 303 -0.64 -31.72 -21.61
N CYS A 304 -0.38 -31.34 -20.35
CA CYS A 304 -0.79 -32.07 -19.16
C CYS A 304 -0.19 -33.47 -19.00
N ASN A 305 1.01 -33.69 -19.56
CA ASN A 305 1.81 -34.87 -19.27
C ASN A 305 2.71 -34.63 -18.03
N GLY A 306 2.84 -35.65 -17.18
CA GLY A 306 3.67 -35.59 -15.97
C GLY A 306 2.85 -35.37 -14.69
N ASP A 307 3.49 -34.76 -13.68
CA ASP A 307 2.85 -34.42 -12.39
C ASP A 307 2.01 -33.14 -12.52
N CYS A 308 0.85 -33.28 -13.14
CA CYS A 308 -0.16 -32.23 -13.27
C CYS A 308 -1.43 -32.63 -12.53
N HIS A 309 -2.16 -31.66 -11.98
CA HIS A 309 -3.40 -31.98 -11.27
C HIS A 309 -4.52 -32.47 -12.22
N SER A 310 -5.52 -33.14 -11.67
CA SER A 310 -6.59 -33.84 -12.41
C SER A 310 -7.35 -32.98 -13.42
N TYR A 311 -7.50 -31.68 -13.18
CA TYR A 311 -8.21 -30.75 -14.05
C TYR A 311 -7.36 -30.15 -15.20
N CYS A 312 -6.08 -30.53 -15.32
CA CYS A 312 -5.20 -29.92 -16.32
C CYS A 312 -5.73 -30.09 -17.75
N LYS A 313 -6.17 -31.31 -18.11
CA LYS A 313 -6.67 -31.60 -19.47
C LYS A 313 -7.90 -30.77 -19.82
N GLU A 314 -8.73 -30.43 -18.83
CA GLU A 314 -9.87 -29.54 -19.02
C GLU A 314 -9.40 -28.10 -19.23
N ALA A 315 -8.46 -27.60 -18.43
CA ALA A 315 -7.86 -26.29 -18.63
C ALA A 315 -7.23 -26.14 -20.03
N LEU A 316 -6.50 -27.17 -20.48
CA LEU A 316 -5.92 -27.23 -21.83
C LEU A 316 -6.98 -27.19 -22.93
N LYS A 317 -8.06 -27.97 -22.77
CA LYS A 317 -9.17 -28.05 -23.73
C LYS A 317 -9.97 -26.74 -23.80
N TYR A 318 -10.34 -26.16 -22.65
CA TYR A 318 -11.18 -24.96 -22.59
C TYR A 318 -10.43 -23.69 -23.00
N SER A 319 -9.14 -23.60 -22.66
CA SER A 319 -8.32 -22.50 -23.15
C SER A 319 -8.19 -22.54 -24.68
N GLY A 320 -8.19 -23.74 -25.27
CA GLY A 320 -7.93 -23.97 -26.70
C GLY A 320 -6.42 -24.03 -27.02
N TYR A 321 -5.56 -24.08 -26.01
CA TYR A 321 -4.10 -24.10 -26.20
C TYR A 321 -3.60 -25.39 -26.88
N ASN A 322 -4.36 -26.48 -26.83
CA ASN A 322 -4.07 -27.67 -27.63
C ASN A 322 -4.19 -27.44 -29.15
N ASN A 323 -5.00 -26.47 -29.58
CA ASN A 323 -5.24 -26.17 -30.99
C ASN A 323 -4.46 -24.93 -31.47
N ASP A 324 -4.25 -23.95 -30.58
CA ASP A 324 -3.55 -22.71 -30.87
C ASP A 324 -2.50 -22.43 -29.77
N LYS A 325 -1.22 -22.50 -30.14
CA LYS A 325 -0.08 -22.35 -29.23
C LYS A 325 0.29 -20.89 -28.95
N SER A 326 -0.66 -19.96 -29.04
CA SER A 326 -0.43 -18.54 -28.76
C SER A 326 -0.25 -18.25 -27.25
N ASN A 327 0.50 -17.18 -26.94
CA ASN A 327 0.74 -16.73 -25.56
C ASN A 327 -0.56 -16.39 -24.83
N GLU A 328 -1.56 -15.88 -25.54
CA GLU A 328 -2.88 -15.57 -24.99
C GLU A 328 -3.59 -16.83 -24.50
N LYS A 329 -3.54 -17.90 -25.31
CA LYS A 329 -4.12 -19.21 -24.99
C LYS A 329 -3.35 -19.92 -23.88
N LEU A 330 -2.03 -19.77 -23.85
CA LEU A 330 -1.20 -20.27 -22.76
C LEU A 330 -1.56 -19.61 -21.43
N LYS A 331 -1.63 -18.26 -21.39
CA LYS A 331 -2.07 -17.51 -20.20
C LYS A 331 -3.47 -17.93 -19.75
N TYR A 332 -4.37 -18.17 -20.69
CA TYR A 332 -5.70 -18.68 -20.36
C TYR A 332 -5.65 -20.11 -19.79
N CYS A 333 -4.85 -21.01 -20.37
CA CYS A 333 -4.62 -22.36 -19.84
C CYS A 333 -4.10 -22.31 -18.40
N MET A 334 -3.07 -21.49 -18.15
CA MET A 334 -2.50 -21.31 -16.81
C MET A 334 -3.54 -20.78 -15.83
N GLY A 335 -4.36 -19.80 -16.24
CA GLY A 335 -5.39 -19.25 -15.37
C GLY A 335 -6.46 -20.27 -14.97
N LEU A 336 -6.89 -21.11 -15.91
CA LEU A 336 -7.81 -22.21 -15.63
C LEU A 336 -7.17 -23.30 -14.78
N TYR A 337 -5.90 -23.64 -15.02
CA TYR A 337 -5.14 -24.57 -14.20
C TYR A 337 -5.06 -24.07 -12.76
N ILE A 338 -4.60 -22.84 -12.54
CA ILE A 338 -4.48 -22.22 -11.21
C ILE A 338 -5.83 -22.22 -10.49
N THR A 339 -6.89 -21.76 -11.17
CA THR A 339 -8.24 -21.72 -10.59
C THR A 339 -8.70 -23.10 -10.13
N SER A 340 -8.58 -24.11 -11.00
CA SER A 340 -8.97 -25.47 -10.65
C SER A 340 -8.08 -26.09 -9.57
N GLY A 341 -6.79 -25.72 -9.54
CA GLY A 341 -5.81 -26.12 -8.54
C GLY A 341 -6.19 -25.69 -7.12
N PHE A 342 -6.63 -24.44 -6.94
CA PHE A 342 -7.18 -23.96 -5.67
C PHE A 342 -8.61 -24.45 -5.41
N GLY A 343 -9.39 -24.67 -6.46
CA GLY A 343 -10.74 -25.22 -6.37
C GLY A 343 -10.75 -26.75 -6.36
N PRO A 344 -11.50 -27.40 -7.27
CA PRO A 344 -11.85 -28.81 -7.16
C PRO A 344 -10.68 -29.79 -7.28
N ALA A 345 -9.52 -29.38 -7.82
CA ALA A 345 -8.34 -30.25 -7.90
C ALA A 345 -7.61 -30.38 -6.56
N ARG A 346 -7.81 -29.43 -5.64
CA ARG A 346 -7.19 -29.41 -4.30
C ARG A 346 -5.68 -29.63 -4.38
N ARG A 347 -4.98 -28.87 -5.23
CA ARG A 347 -3.55 -29.06 -5.47
C ARG A 347 -2.70 -28.39 -4.38
N TRP A 348 -3.08 -27.19 -3.94
CA TRP A 348 -2.29 -26.37 -3.02
C TRP A 348 -3.00 -26.02 -1.71
N MET A 349 -4.33 -25.92 -1.72
CA MET A 349 -5.15 -25.70 -0.53
C MET A 349 -6.27 -26.73 -0.45
N PHE A 350 -6.69 -27.04 0.77
CA PHE A 350 -7.60 -28.15 1.07
C PHE A 350 -8.65 -27.73 2.10
N GLY A 351 -9.93 -27.97 1.82
CA GLY A 351 -11.04 -27.76 2.73
C GLY A 351 -11.25 -26.31 3.18
N TYR A 352 -12.18 -26.10 4.11
CA TYR A 352 -12.47 -24.80 4.68
C TYR A 352 -12.02 -24.77 6.14
N ASP A 353 -11.25 -23.75 6.53
CA ASP A 353 -10.78 -23.61 7.91
C ASP A 353 -11.82 -22.92 8.80
N LEU A 354 -12.78 -23.71 9.28
CA LEU A 354 -13.77 -23.20 10.24
C LEU A 354 -13.16 -22.88 11.62
N ALA A 355 -11.98 -23.42 11.93
CA ALA A 355 -11.37 -23.26 13.24
C ALA A 355 -10.90 -21.82 13.47
N GLU A 356 -10.50 -21.15 12.39
CA GLU A 356 -10.16 -19.73 12.38
C GLU A 356 -11.32 -18.85 12.86
N VAL A 357 -12.52 -19.11 12.33
CA VAL A 357 -13.76 -18.42 12.71
C VAL A 357 -14.15 -18.73 14.15
N CYS A 358 -13.98 -19.99 14.57
CA CYS A 358 -14.33 -20.44 15.92
C CYS A 358 -13.38 -19.96 17.02
N CYS A 359 -12.18 -19.49 16.65
CA CYS A 359 -11.28 -18.83 17.58
C CYS A 359 -11.67 -17.37 17.86
N ALA A 360 -12.35 -16.70 16.93
CA ALA A 360 -12.75 -15.30 17.08
C ALA A 360 -13.96 -15.07 18.01
N GLY A 361 -14.84 -16.06 18.16
CA GLY A 361 -15.98 -15.96 19.09
C GLY A 361 -17.10 -16.97 18.82
N ILE A 362 -17.98 -17.16 19.81
CA ILE A 362 -19.07 -18.15 19.75
C ILE A 362 -20.14 -17.81 18.71
N ASP A 363 -20.47 -16.53 18.55
CA ASP A 363 -21.52 -16.09 17.62
C ASP A 363 -21.10 -16.37 16.17
N TYR A 364 -19.89 -15.93 15.79
CA TYR A 364 -19.31 -16.19 14.46
C TYR A 364 -19.13 -17.68 14.17
N CYS A 365 -18.67 -18.46 15.17
CA CYS A 365 -18.49 -19.91 15.01
C CYS A 365 -19.79 -20.60 14.64
N LEU A 366 -20.89 -20.31 15.35
CA LEU A 366 -22.17 -20.97 15.15
C LEU A 366 -22.85 -20.50 13.85
N GLU A 367 -22.74 -19.22 13.51
CA GLU A 367 -23.26 -18.66 12.25
C GLU A 367 -22.58 -19.27 11.02
N ALA A 368 -21.27 -19.54 11.09
CA ALA A 368 -20.53 -20.21 10.01
C ALA A 368 -20.77 -21.73 9.93
N GLY A 369 -21.64 -22.29 10.77
CA GLY A 369 -21.94 -23.73 10.80
C GLY A 369 -20.97 -24.56 11.66
N GLY A 370 -20.23 -23.91 12.55
CA GLY A 370 -19.37 -24.53 13.54
C GLY A 370 -20.14 -25.32 14.59
N LYS A 371 -19.44 -26.25 15.25
CA LYS A 371 -19.97 -27.05 16.35
C LYS A 371 -19.46 -26.53 17.70
N PRO A 372 -20.20 -26.73 18.80
CA PRO A 372 -19.75 -26.34 20.13
C PRO A 372 -18.37 -26.89 20.51
N ASP A 373 -18.01 -28.08 20.02
CA ASP A 373 -16.71 -28.72 20.28
C ASP A 373 -15.52 -27.98 19.66
N TYR A 374 -15.77 -27.08 18.69
CA TYR A 374 -14.78 -26.29 17.95
C TYR A 374 -14.48 -24.94 18.62
N LEU A 375 -15.25 -24.55 19.62
CA LEU A 375 -15.12 -23.25 20.27
C LEU A 375 -13.75 -23.09 20.96
N GLY A 376 -13.05 -22.01 20.62
CA GLY A 376 -11.77 -21.66 21.23
C GLY A 376 -10.63 -22.64 20.91
N LYS A 377 -10.71 -23.38 19.79
CA LYS A 377 -9.68 -24.36 19.40
C LYS A 377 -9.35 -24.26 17.91
N CYS A 378 -8.07 -24.41 17.59
CA CYS A 378 -7.59 -24.64 16.23
C CYS A 378 -7.67 -26.13 15.90
N LEU A 379 -8.89 -26.64 15.63
CA LEU A 379 -9.05 -28.05 15.30
C LEU A 379 -8.86 -28.25 13.79
N PRO A 380 -8.02 -29.21 13.35
CA PRO A 380 -7.91 -29.52 11.95
C PRO A 380 -9.24 -30.13 11.48
N LEU A 381 -10.01 -29.38 10.70
CA LEU A 381 -11.13 -29.93 9.94
C LEU A 381 -10.67 -30.55 8.62
N VAL A 382 -9.38 -30.39 8.31
CA VAL A 382 -8.73 -30.82 7.09
C VAL A 382 -7.53 -31.69 7.47
N GLU A 383 -7.63 -32.99 7.22
CA GLU A 383 -6.54 -33.94 7.49
C GLU A 383 -5.25 -33.52 6.75
N GLY A 384 -4.11 -33.62 7.44
CA GLY A 384 -2.80 -33.33 6.85
C GLY A 384 -2.38 -31.85 6.85
N THR A 385 -3.18 -30.96 7.44
CA THR A 385 -2.81 -29.55 7.69
C THR A 385 -2.20 -29.39 9.07
N PRO A 386 -1.27 -28.44 9.29
CA PRO A 386 -0.65 -28.22 10.61
C PRO A 386 -1.51 -27.37 11.56
N LEU A 387 -2.82 -27.25 11.30
CA LEU A 387 -3.72 -26.41 12.09
C LEU A 387 -3.81 -26.83 13.56
N ASP A 388 -3.66 -28.13 13.85
CA ASP A 388 -3.63 -28.67 15.21
C ASP A 388 -2.46 -28.15 16.07
N LYS A 389 -1.42 -27.61 15.43
CA LYS A 389 -0.26 -27.02 16.10
C LYS A 389 -0.44 -25.55 16.40
N LEU A 390 -1.44 -24.89 15.81
CA LEU A 390 -1.75 -23.51 16.13
C LEU A 390 -2.52 -23.47 17.47
N PRO A 391 -2.14 -22.57 18.38
CA PRO A 391 -2.95 -22.31 19.57
C PRO A 391 -4.05 -21.30 19.23
N CYS A 392 -5.25 -21.47 19.79
CA CYS A 392 -6.27 -20.42 19.69
C CYS A 392 -5.98 -19.36 20.76
N LYS A 393 -5.21 -18.34 20.38
CA LYS A 393 -4.87 -17.17 21.19
C LYS A 393 -5.52 -15.93 20.57
N GLY A 394 -5.57 -14.82 21.32
CA GLY A 394 -5.88 -13.53 20.72
C GLY A 394 -4.81 -13.09 19.71
N LYS A 395 -4.81 -11.80 19.36
CA LYS A 395 -3.83 -11.20 18.44
C LYS A 395 -2.39 -11.46 18.90
N VAL A 396 -1.55 -11.97 18.00
CA VAL A 396 -0.12 -12.26 18.23
C VAL A 396 0.83 -11.30 17.53
N SER A 397 0.32 -10.52 16.57
CA SER A 397 1.08 -9.53 15.80
C SER A 397 0.21 -8.31 15.45
N ILE A 398 0.81 -7.28 14.86
CA ILE A 398 0.07 -6.12 14.35
C ILE A 398 -0.51 -6.42 12.97
N TYR A 399 0.30 -6.98 12.04
CA TYR A 399 -0.07 -7.29 10.65
C TYR A 399 0.62 -8.59 10.18
N PRO A 400 -0.13 -9.65 9.81
CA PRO A 400 -1.54 -9.89 10.16
C PRO A 400 -1.67 -10.23 11.65
N VAL A 401 -2.85 -10.04 12.27
CA VAL A 401 -2.93 -10.20 13.74
C VAL A 401 -2.79 -11.64 14.22
N GLY A 402 -3.02 -12.64 13.35
CA GLY A 402 -2.90 -14.07 13.65
C GLY A 402 -1.52 -14.69 13.38
N TRP A 403 -0.62 -14.01 12.66
CA TRP A 403 0.66 -14.58 12.23
C TRP A 403 1.86 -13.76 12.67
N LYS A 404 2.87 -14.44 13.21
CA LYS A 404 4.08 -13.83 13.75
C LYS A 404 5.38 -14.46 13.22
N SER A 405 5.38 -15.74 12.88
CA SER A 405 6.58 -16.48 12.47
C SER A 405 6.29 -17.62 11.51
N ASP A 406 6.97 -17.64 10.36
CA ASP A 406 6.93 -18.77 9.41
C ASP A 406 7.68 -20.01 9.91
N SER A 407 8.59 -19.81 10.86
CA SER A 407 9.51 -20.84 11.35
C SER A 407 9.08 -21.47 12.67
N ASN A 408 8.20 -20.80 13.43
CA ASN A 408 7.73 -21.26 14.73
C ASN A 408 6.21 -21.15 14.82
N ILE A 409 5.52 -22.26 14.52
CA ILE A 409 4.06 -22.31 14.46
C ILE A 409 3.37 -22.00 15.80
N GLU A 410 4.04 -22.25 16.93
CA GLU A 410 3.46 -22.01 18.27
C GLU A 410 3.41 -20.51 18.65
N GLU A 411 4.17 -19.67 17.94
CA GLU A 411 4.12 -18.21 18.06
C GLU A 411 2.95 -17.57 17.31
N ASN A 412 2.31 -18.34 16.42
CA ASN A 412 1.15 -17.91 15.66
C ASN A 412 -0.15 -18.22 16.43
N SER A 413 -1.27 -17.82 15.85
CA SER A 413 -2.61 -18.14 16.33
C SER A 413 -3.51 -18.49 15.14
N CYS A 414 -4.49 -19.37 15.32
CA CYS A 414 -5.61 -19.47 14.38
C CYS A 414 -6.69 -18.39 14.65
N TYR A 415 -6.29 -17.23 15.18
CA TYR A 415 -7.20 -16.10 15.32
C TYR A 415 -7.61 -15.61 13.92
N PHE A 416 -8.89 -15.25 13.75
CA PHE A 416 -9.41 -14.73 12.49
C PHE A 416 -8.60 -13.54 11.97
N SER A 417 -7.90 -13.74 10.85
CA SER A 417 -6.89 -12.82 10.33
C SER A 417 -6.67 -12.97 8.82
N ASP A 418 -6.30 -11.89 8.15
CA ASP A 418 -6.05 -11.90 6.71
C ASP A 418 -4.59 -12.32 6.46
N LEU A 419 -4.36 -13.63 6.37
CA LEU A 419 -3.00 -14.20 6.30
C LEU A 419 -2.32 -13.96 4.94
N PRO A 420 -0.98 -13.75 4.91
CA PRO A 420 -0.19 -13.69 3.69
C PRO A 420 -0.43 -14.92 2.80
N ALA A 421 -0.52 -14.70 1.49
CA ALA A 421 -0.78 -15.76 0.52
C ALA A 421 0.18 -16.94 0.67
N HIS A 422 1.48 -16.70 0.94
CA HIS A 422 2.44 -17.79 1.11
C HIS A 422 2.13 -18.69 2.31
N VAL A 423 1.52 -18.15 3.37
CA VAL A 423 1.12 -18.92 4.56
C VAL A 423 -0.01 -19.87 4.18
N ASN A 424 -1.00 -19.35 3.46
CA ASN A 424 -2.22 -20.06 3.10
C ASN A 424 -1.99 -21.31 2.26
N TYR A 425 -1.15 -21.25 1.21
CA TYR A 425 -0.83 -22.44 0.39
C TYR A 425 0.54 -23.07 0.65
N GLY A 426 1.46 -22.37 1.31
CA GLY A 426 2.81 -22.85 1.57
C GLY A 426 2.96 -23.54 2.92
N ILE A 427 2.23 -23.09 3.94
CA ILE A 427 2.37 -23.54 5.33
C ILE A 427 1.11 -24.25 5.80
N LEU A 428 -0.02 -23.53 5.86
CA LEU A 428 -1.27 -24.07 6.40
C LEU A 428 -2.00 -24.96 5.40
N LYS A 429 -1.88 -24.66 4.11
CA LYS A 429 -2.56 -25.35 3.00
C LYS A 429 -4.09 -25.36 3.13
N THR A 430 -4.65 -24.33 3.73
CA THR A 430 -6.09 -24.15 3.98
C THR A 430 -6.34 -22.69 4.37
N GLY A 431 -7.61 -22.32 4.52
CA GLY A 431 -8.05 -21.01 4.99
C GLY A 431 -9.56 -20.86 4.82
N VAL A 432 -10.05 -19.63 5.00
CA VAL A 432 -11.45 -19.24 4.75
C VAL A 432 -11.63 -18.64 3.35
N CYS A 433 -12.83 -18.15 3.03
CA CYS A 433 -13.17 -17.60 1.71
C CYS A 433 -12.18 -16.51 1.23
N VAL A 434 -11.77 -15.62 2.14
CA VAL A 434 -10.84 -14.54 1.84
C VAL A 434 -9.44 -15.09 1.51
N ASP A 435 -8.93 -16.07 2.26
CA ASP A 435 -7.62 -16.68 2.00
C ASP A 435 -7.56 -17.35 0.63
N TYR A 436 -8.61 -18.09 0.29
CA TYR A 436 -8.77 -18.70 -1.04
C TYR A 436 -8.78 -17.62 -2.13
N SER A 437 -9.57 -16.56 -1.94
CA SER A 437 -9.64 -15.46 -2.90
C SER A 437 -8.30 -14.75 -3.06
N VAL A 438 -7.61 -14.43 -1.96
CA VAL A 438 -6.28 -13.82 -1.97
C VAL A 438 -5.28 -14.72 -2.71
N ALA A 439 -5.22 -16.01 -2.36
CA ALA A 439 -4.32 -16.97 -2.99
C ALA A 439 -4.52 -17.09 -4.51
N VAL A 440 -5.78 -17.16 -4.97
CA VAL A 440 -6.10 -17.21 -6.40
C VAL A 440 -5.70 -15.90 -7.09
N THR A 441 -6.06 -14.74 -6.52
CA THR A 441 -5.67 -13.43 -7.06
C THR A 441 -4.15 -13.33 -7.18
N THR A 442 -3.43 -13.71 -6.13
CA THR A 442 -1.96 -13.72 -6.08
C THR A 442 -1.35 -14.56 -7.18
N ALA A 443 -1.78 -15.81 -7.34
CA ALA A 443 -1.22 -16.73 -8.32
C ALA A 443 -1.54 -16.30 -9.76
N LEU A 444 -2.75 -15.80 -10.02
CA LEU A 444 -3.13 -15.29 -11.34
C LEU A 444 -2.37 -14.01 -11.69
N ARG A 445 -2.25 -13.06 -10.75
CA ARG A 445 -1.44 -11.85 -10.95
C ARG A 445 0.00 -12.23 -11.25
N ALA A 446 0.60 -13.11 -10.45
CA ALA A 446 1.93 -13.64 -10.73
C ALA A 446 2.00 -14.24 -12.15
N ALA A 447 1.05 -15.08 -12.55
CA ALA A 447 0.95 -15.66 -13.89
C ALA A 447 0.77 -14.68 -15.07
N GLY A 448 0.86 -13.36 -14.85
CA GLY A 448 0.89 -12.35 -15.90
C GLY A 448 -0.49 -11.75 -16.23
N TYR A 449 -1.49 -11.97 -15.37
CA TYR A 449 -2.73 -11.20 -15.44
C TYR A 449 -2.47 -9.78 -14.97
N LYS A 450 -3.03 -8.78 -15.65
CA LYS A 450 -2.87 -7.35 -15.34
C LYS A 450 -3.68 -6.94 -14.12
N LYS A 451 -3.34 -5.81 -13.53
CA LYS A 451 -4.02 -5.28 -12.33
C LYS A 451 -5.52 -5.02 -12.50
N ASP A 452 -6.00 -4.86 -13.74
CA ASP A 452 -7.41 -4.65 -14.10
C ASP A 452 -8.13 -5.92 -14.60
N GLU A 453 -7.44 -7.07 -14.57
CA GLU A 453 -7.96 -8.35 -15.04
C GLU A 453 -8.34 -9.30 -13.89
N VAL A 454 -7.84 -9.11 -12.66
CA VAL A 454 -8.04 -10.04 -11.55
C VAL A 454 -8.25 -9.29 -10.24
N PHE A 455 -9.31 -9.65 -9.52
CA PHE A 455 -9.65 -9.05 -8.24
C PHE A 455 -10.03 -10.11 -7.21
N THR A 456 -9.62 -9.91 -5.97
CA THR A 456 -10.34 -10.39 -4.79
C THR A 456 -11.52 -9.46 -4.58
N ALA A 457 -12.73 -10.01 -4.62
CA ALA A 457 -13.99 -9.31 -4.45
C ALA A 457 -14.66 -9.72 -3.14
N LEU A 458 -15.24 -8.75 -2.44
CA LEU A 458 -16.01 -8.97 -1.22
C LEU A 458 -17.49 -8.74 -1.49
N GLY A 459 -18.30 -9.73 -1.12
CA GLY A 459 -19.72 -9.57 -0.84
C GLY A 459 -19.97 -9.64 0.67
N GLU A 460 -21.23 -9.50 1.10
CA GLU A 460 -21.60 -9.61 2.51
C GLU A 460 -21.20 -10.99 3.06
N GLY A 461 -20.26 -11.03 4.01
CA GLY A 461 -19.80 -12.25 4.68
C GLY A 461 -19.02 -13.24 3.82
N HIS A 462 -18.63 -12.89 2.58
CA HIS A 462 -17.96 -13.82 1.66
C HIS A 462 -16.93 -13.14 0.76
N GLY A 463 -15.85 -13.87 0.46
CA GLY A 463 -14.78 -13.47 -0.45
C GLY A 463 -14.63 -14.43 -1.62
N TYR A 464 -14.48 -13.90 -2.83
CA TYR A 464 -14.33 -14.68 -4.07
C TYR A 464 -13.65 -13.83 -5.15
N ASN A 465 -13.34 -14.39 -6.30
CA ASN A 465 -12.60 -13.69 -7.35
C ASN A 465 -13.49 -13.24 -8.51
N ILE A 466 -13.11 -12.11 -9.13
CA ILE A 466 -13.65 -11.66 -10.42
C ILE A 466 -12.47 -11.56 -11.39
N VAL A 467 -12.56 -12.28 -12.51
CA VAL A 467 -11.43 -12.47 -13.44
C VAL A 467 -11.84 -12.26 -14.89
N LYS A 468 -11.05 -11.46 -15.61
CA LYS A 468 -11.14 -11.30 -17.07
C LYS A 468 -10.11 -12.21 -17.73
N PHE A 469 -10.56 -13.36 -18.22
CA PHE A 469 -9.70 -14.27 -18.96
C PHE A 469 -9.35 -13.71 -20.34
N PRO A 470 -8.17 -14.04 -20.89
CA PRO A 470 -7.80 -13.63 -22.23
C PRO A 470 -8.83 -14.06 -23.28
N GLY A 471 -9.14 -13.15 -24.21
CA GLY A 471 -10.13 -13.36 -25.27
C GLY A 471 -11.59 -13.34 -24.81
N GLN A 472 -11.88 -13.08 -23.53
CA GLN A 472 -13.25 -12.94 -23.02
C GLN A 472 -13.70 -11.48 -23.01
N ASN A 473 -14.94 -11.24 -23.44
CA ASN A 473 -15.53 -9.89 -23.48
C ASN A 473 -16.11 -9.42 -22.13
N LYS A 474 -16.27 -10.35 -21.18
CA LYS A 474 -16.81 -10.10 -19.84
C LYS A 474 -15.93 -10.78 -18.79
N TYR A 475 -15.99 -10.26 -17.57
CA TYR A 475 -15.41 -10.89 -16.40
C TYR A 475 -16.20 -12.14 -16.01
N VAL A 476 -15.55 -13.04 -15.28
CA VAL A 476 -16.12 -14.29 -14.78
C VAL A 476 -15.95 -14.34 -13.26
N ILE A 477 -16.97 -14.85 -12.58
CA ILE A 477 -16.93 -15.11 -11.15
C ILE A 477 -16.26 -16.45 -10.90
N ILE A 478 -15.31 -16.46 -9.97
CA ILE A 478 -14.57 -17.65 -9.55
C ILE A 478 -14.69 -17.76 -8.04
N ASP A 479 -15.19 -18.89 -7.56
CA ASP A 479 -15.30 -19.18 -6.13
C ASP A 479 -14.68 -20.56 -5.85
N THR A 480 -13.48 -20.54 -5.28
CA THR A 480 -12.69 -21.74 -4.95
C THR A 480 -12.82 -22.14 -3.48
N THR A 481 -13.64 -21.41 -2.71
CA THR A 481 -13.76 -21.55 -1.25
C THR A 481 -14.05 -22.99 -0.85
N GLY A 482 -13.28 -23.53 0.09
CA GLY A 482 -13.45 -24.90 0.58
C GLY A 482 -13.23 -25.97 -0.51
N ASN A 483 -12.54 -25.61 -1.59
CA ASN A 483 -12.43 -26.38 -2.82
C ASN A 483 -13.78 -26.74 -3.46
N ASN A 484 -14.81 -25.91 -3.28
CA ASN A 484 -16.04 -26.07 -4.03
C ASN A 484 -15.74 -25.85 -5.52
N GLY A 485 -16.50 -26.49 -6.41
CA GLY A 485 -16.29 -26.33 -7.86
C GLY A 485 -16.36 -27.59 -8.71
N ALA A 486 -16.95 -28.69 -8.24
CA ALA A 486 -17.14 -29.89 -9.06
C ALA A 486 -17.91 -29.64 -10.39
N ASN A 487 -18.51 -28.45 -10.57
CA ASN A 487 -19.19 -28.03 -11.80
C ASN A 487 -18.80 -26.63 -12.30
N TRP A 488 -17.76 -25.98 -11.75
CA TRP A 488 -17.42 -24.63 -12.20
C TRP A 488 -16.92 -24.64 -13.65
N ARG A 489 -17.52 -23.79 -14.49
CA ARG A 489 -17.10 -23.54 -15.87
C ARG A 489 -16.97 -22.03 -16.08
N PRO A 490 -15.99 -21.58 -16.88
CA PRO A 490 -15.89 -20.17 -17.23
C PRO A 490 -17.21 -19.64 -17.80
N GLY A 491 -17.71 -18.53 -17.24
CA GLY A 491 -18.94 -17.87 -17.69
C GLY A 491 -20.23 -18.40 -17.06
N GLN A 492 -20.16 -19.29 -16.07
CA GLN A 492 -21.29 -19.71 -15.26
C GLN A 492 -21.14 -19.19 -13.82
N ASP A 493 -22.26 -18.88 -13.18
CA ASP A 493 -22.29 -18.67 -11.74
C ASP A 493 -21.75 -19.94 -11.05
N PRO A 494 -20.73 -19.83 -10.17
CA PRO A 494 -20.16 -20.98 -9.50
C PRO A 494 -21.22 -21.82 -8.78
N THR A 495 -22.24 -21.17 -8.18
CA THR A 495 -23.23 -21.85 -7.33
C THR A 495 -24.44 -20.97 -6.97
N ASN A 496 -25.62 -21.56 -6.77
CA ASN A 496 -26.81 -20.83 -6.31
C ASN A 496 -26.88 -20.54 -4.79
N TRP A 497 -25.85 -20.84 -3.99
CA TRP A 497 -25.93 -20.70 -2.52
C TRP A 497 -25.58 -19.29 -2.03
N TYR A 498 -24.97 -18.46 -2.87
CA TYR A 498 -24.54 -17.11 -2.53
C TYR A 498 -24.91 -16.11 -3.63
N PRO A 499 -25.30 -14.86 -3.31
CA PRO A 499 -25.60 -13.86 -4.32
C PRO A 499 -24.31 -13.21 -4.87
N HIS A 500 -23.55 -13.92 -5.73
CA HIS A 500 -22.25 -13.43 -6.22
C HIS A 500 -22.31 -12.12 -7.02
N CYS A 501 -23.48 -11.67 -7.47
CA CYS A 501 -23.64 -10.36 -8.10
C CYS A 501 -23.72 -9.20 -7.09
N GLU A 502 -23.62 -9.42 -5.78
CA GLU A 502 -23.72 -8.37 -4.76
C GLU A 502 -22.36 -7.88 -4.20
N TYR A 503 -21.24 -8.19 -4.89
CA TYR A 503 -19.93 -7.63 -4.50
C TYR A 503 -19.93 -6.09 -4.42
N TYR A 504 -19.23 -5.56 -3.43
CA TYR A 504 -19.13 -4.11 -3.18
C TYR A 504 -17.68 -3.60 -3.05
N LYS A 505 -16.69 -4.48 -2.93
CA LYS A 505 -15.28 -4.09 -2.80
C LYS A 505 -14.37 -5.01 -3.61
N CYS A 506 -13.42 -4.46 -4.34
CA CYS A 506 -12.47 -5.21 -5.16
C CYS A 506 -11.04 -4.73 -4.89
N MET A 507 -10.10 -5.66 -4.81
CA MET A 507 -8.70 -5.37 -4.53
C MET A 507 -7.74 -6.42 -5.07
N ASN A 508 -6.48 -6.05 -5.18
CA ASN A 508 -5.35 -6.96 -5.43
C ASN A 508 -4.05 -6.32 -4.87
N ASP A 509 -2.89 -6.79 -5.33
CA ASP A 509 -1.56 -6.28 -4.97
C ASP A 509 -1.35 -4.77 -5.23
N ASN A 510 -2.13 -4.19 -6.15
CA ASN A 510 -2.12 -2.76 -6.44
C ASN A 510 -3.05 -1.93 -5.55
N GLY A 511 -3.73 -2.54 -4.58
CA GLY A 511 -4.61 -1.85 -3.65
C GLY A 511 -6.09 -1.97 -4.01
N TYR A 512 -6.88 -0.93 -3.72
CA TYR A 512 -8.31 -0.90 -4.01
C TYR A 512 -8.64 -0.56 -5.46
N PHE A 513 -9.71 -1.17 -5.96
CA PHE A 513 -10.25 -0.93 -7.30
C PHE A 513 -11.75 -0.67 -7.27
N ASN A 514 -12.20 0.13 -8.23
CA ASN A 514 -13.60 0.10 -8.63
C ASN A 514 -13.90 -1.29 -9.18
N CYS A 515 -14.84 -2.01 -8.55
CA CYS A 515 -15.24 -3.30 -9.04
C CYS A 515 -15.80 -3.22 -10.46
N PRO A 516 -15.63 -4.26 -11.29
CA PRO A 516 -16.26 -4.33 -12.61
C PRO A 516 -17.77 -4.08 -12.52
N PRO A 517 -18.38 -3.33 -13.44
CA PRO A 517 -19.83 -3.16 -13.49
C PRO A 517 -20.52 -4.53 -13.61
N LYS A 518 -21.66 -4.73 -12.94
CA LYS A 518 -22.39 -6.02 -12.97
C LYS A 518 -22.69 -6.46 -14.41
N SER A 519 -23.06 -5.52 -15.28
CA SER A 519 -23.31 -5.76 -16.71
C SER A 519 -22.12 -6.32 -17.49
N GLU A 520 -20.89 -6.13 -16.99
CA GLU A 520 -19.65 -6.64 -17.57
C GLU A 520 -19.20 -7.98 -16.98
N VAL A 521 -19.96 -8.56 -16.06
CA VAL A 521 -19.69 -9.86 -15.45
C VAL A 521 -20.66 -10.89 -16.00
N TRP A 522 -20.18 -12.09 -16.32
CA TRP A 522 -21.02 -13.23 -16.69
C TRP A 522 -21.79 -13.75 -15.48
N GLY A 523 -23.09 -14.01 -15.65
CA GLY A 523 -23.98 -14.45 -14.57
C GLY A 523 -24.66 -13.28 -13.83
N CYS A 524 -24.17 -12.07 -14.07
CA CYS A 524 -24.83 -10.80 -13.83
C CYS A 524 -25.23 -10.16 -15.18
#